data_AF-A0A4D6LHI3-F1
#
_entry.id   AF-A0A4D6LHI3-F1
#
_cell.length_a   1.000
_cell.length_b   1.000
_cell.length_c   1.000
_cell.angle_alpha   90.00
_cell.angle_beta   90.00
_cell.angle_gamma   90.00
#
_symmetry.space_group_name_H-M   'P 1'
#
loop_
_entity.id
_entity.type
_entity.pdbx_description
1 polymer ?
#
loop_
_entity_poly.entity_id
_entity_poly.type
_entity_poly.pdbx_seq_one_letter_code
_entity_poly.pdbx_strand_id
1 'polypeptide(L)'
;MNMETVLSNHSPPLEFKGLSKEEEDSLLGQVEIWRYMTSFTDSMALKAVVELRIADIIDSYGKPLSLSQIVENIENAPSPDASLLERVMRVMVRRKIFSAEKSETGETLYGMTRASKWILRDTKITIAPFLLLENHPIHLNPAHYISEIGNEAFTDVGIAFDMMLLAHNAGGKERTEENWKWLFKETGFARYNIIKINALPSIIEAYPI
;
A
#
# COMPACT_ATOMS: atom_id res chain seq x y z
N MET A 1 -15.67 7.16 10.72
CA MET A 1 -14.56 6.45 11.40
C MET A 1 -13.27 7.03 10.83
N ASN A 2 -12.57 7.86 11.60
CA ASN A 2 -11.49 8.73 11.13
C ASN A 2 -10.23 7.95 10.75
N MET A 3 -9.67 8.26 9.58
CA MET A 3 -8.47 7.65 8.98
C MET A 3 -7.13 8.10 9.61
N GLU A 4 -7.12 8.73 10.78
CA GLU A 4 -5.86 9.03 11.48
C GLU A 4 -5.26 7.81 12.19
N THR A 5 -5.96 6.67 12.23
CA THR A 5 -5.57 5.54 13.09
C THR A 5 -4.81 4.41 12.41
N VAL A 6 -4.56 4.46 11.10
CA VAL A 6 -3.95 3.31 10.39
C VAL A 6 -2.45 3.47 10.09
N LEU A 7 -1.90 4.69 10.08
CA LEU A 7 -0.49 4.91 9.69
C LEU A 7 0.42 5.57 10.74
N SER A 8 -0.08 6.05 11.89
CA SER A 8 0.76 6.80 12.85
C SER A 8 1.20 6.05 14.11
N ASN A 9 0.54 4.95 14.51
CA ASN A 9 0.60 4.55 15.93
C ASN A 9 1.70 3.56 16.36
N HIS A 10 2.77 3.35 15.60
CA HIS A 10 3.76 2.28 15.95
C HIS A 10 5.22 2.72 16.03
N SER A 11 5.50 4.02 16.06
CA SER A 11 6.84 4.51 16.43
C SER A 11 6.77 5.21 17.80
N PRO A 12 7.68 4.92 18.74
CA PRO A 12 7.79 5.72 19.96
C PRO A 12 8.08 7.18 19.60
N PRO A 13 7.70 8.15 20.46
CA PRO A 13 8.08 9.54 20.26
C PRO A 13 9.60 9.62 20.09
N LEU A 14 10.06 10.15 18.96
CA LEU A 14 11.49 10.39 18.74
C LEU A 14 11.85 11.65 19.54
N GLU A 15 12.10 11.50 20.84
CA GLU A 15 12.63 12.60 21.66
C GLU A 15 14.14 12.73 21.44
N PHE A 16 14.56 13.75 20.70
CA PHE A 16 15.97 14.04 20.48
C PHE A 16 16.52 14.91 21.63
N LYS A 17 17.25 14.29 22.57
CA LYS A 17 17.79 15.01 23.73
C LYS A 17 18.93 15.96 23.33
N GLY A 18 18.86 17.20 23.82
CA GLY A 18 19.95 18.18 23.72
C GLY A 18 19.95 19.02 22.43
N LEU A 19 18.90 18.91 21.61
CA LEU A 19 18.71 19.74 20.42
C LEU A 19 17.89 21.00 20.75
N SER A 20 18.15 22.06 20.01
CA SER A 20 17.22 23.19 19.91
C SER A 20 15.94 22.72 19.20
N LYS A 21 14.84 23.44 19.43
CA LYS A 21 13.56 23.14 18.80
C LYS A 21 13.65 23.17 17.26
N GLU A 22 14.46 24.06 16.72
CA GLU A 22 14.67 24.20 15.27
C GLU A 22 15.38 22.97 14.68
N GLU A 23 16.35 22.39 15.41
CA GLU A 23 17.03 21.16 15.02
C GLU A 23 16.11 19.94 15.12
N GLU A 24 15.25 19.88 16.15
CA GLU A 24 14.25 18.82 16.32
C GLU A 24 13.20 18.83 15.19
N ASP A 25 12.62 20.00 14.90
CA ASP A 25 11.62 20.17 13.85
C ASP A 25 12.19 19.79 12.47
N SER A 26 13.45 20.15 12.19
CA SER A 26 14.17 19.78 10.96
C SER A 26 14.34 18.25 10.81
N LEU A 27 14.65 17.55 11.90
CA LEU A 27 14.81 16.09 11.89
C LEU A 27 13.47 15.37 11.70
N LEU A 28 12.41 15.86 12.35
CA LEU A 28 11.07 15.29 12.20
C LEU A 28 10.58 15.40 10.76
N GLY A 29 10.75 16.57 10.12
CA GLY A 29 10.41 16.75 8.71
C GLY A 29 11.16 15.79 7.78
N GLN A 30 12.45 15.53 8.04
CA GLN A 30 13.22 14.55 7.29
C GLN A 30 12.69 13.12 7.47
N VAL A 31 12.35 12.72 8.70
CA VAL A 31 11.78 11.40 8.98
C VAL A 31 10.44 11.22 8.26
N GLU A 32 9.59 12.24 8.25
CA GLU A 32 8.30 12.19 7.57
C GLU A 32 8.44 12.00 6.06
N ILE A 33 9.28 12.81 5.39
CA ILE A 33 9.54 12.66 3.96
C ILE A 33 10.22 11.33 3.66
N TRP A 34 11.11 10.86 4.53
CA TRP A 34 11.79 9.58 4.34
C TRP A 34 10.81 8.41 4.31
N ARG A 35 9.73 8.46 5.10
CA ARG A 35 8.68 7.44 5.07
C ARG A 35 7.98 7.38 3.72
N TYR A 36 7.65 8.52 3.11
CA TYR A 36 7.04 8.54 1.78
C TYR A 36 8.03 8.13 0.69
N MET A 37 9.24 8.67 0.73
CA MET A 37 10.33 8.32 -0.19
C MET A 37 10.60 6.82 -0.21
N THR A 38 10.51 6.15 0.93
CA THR A 38 10.78 4.70 1.03
C THR A 38 9.52 3.84 0.99
N SER A 39 8.32 4.41 0.96
CA SER A 39 7.05 3.66 1.04
C SER A 39 6.90 2.58 -0.04
N PHE A 40 7.38 2.86 -1.25
CA PHE A 40 7.38 1.89 -2.35
C PHE A 40 8.21 0.64 -2.05
N THR A 41 9.21 0.74 -1.17
CA THR A 41 10.09 -0.36 -0.78
C THR A 41 9.31 -1.47 -0.10
N ASP A 42 8.32 -1.14 0.75
CA ASP A 42 7.48 -2.14 1.40
C ASP A 42 6.67 -2.92 0.35
N SER A 43 6.10 -2.21 -0.64
CA SER A 43 5.30 -2.79 -1.72
C SER A 43 6.15 -3.68 -2.63
N MET A 44 7.35 -3.23 -3.02
CA MET A 44 8.30 -4.00 -3.81
C MET A 44 8.81 -5.23 -3.06
N ALA A 45 9.10 -5.10 -1.77
CA ALA A 45 9.54 -6.23 -0.96
C ALA A 45 8.42 -7.26 -0.77
N LEU A 46 7.17 -6.81 -0.63
CA LEU A 46 6.00 -7.70 -0.58
C LEU A 46 5.74 -8.38 -1.93
N LYS A 47 5.95 -7.68 -3.05
CA LYS A 47 5.96 -8.27 -4.40
C LYS A 47 7.00 -9.40 -4.50
N ALA A 48 8.23 -9.16 -4.03
CA ALA A 48 9.29 -10.18 -4.04
C ALA A 48 8.92 -11.42 -3.23
N VAL A 49 8.29 -11.25 -2.06
CA VAL A 49 7.80 -12.37 -1.22
C VAL A 49 6.80 -13.25 -1.98
N VAL A 50 5.90 -12.64 -2.75
CA VAL A 50 4.90 -13.34 -3.57
C VAL A 50 5.55 -14.05 -4.75
N GLU A 51 6.48 -13.37 -5.43
CA GLU A 51 7.22 -13.93 -6.57
C GLU A 51 8.06 -15.15 -6.17
N LEU A 52 8.72 -15.07 -4.99
CA LEU A 52 9.56 -16.14 -4.43
C LEU A 52 8.77 -17.25 -3.71
N ARG A 53 7.43 -17.23 -3.73
CA ARG A 53 6.59 -18.25 -3.08
C ARG A 53 6.83 -18.41 -1.57
N ILE A 54 7.36 -17.41 -0.87
CA ILE A 54 7.77 -17.57 0.53
C ILE A 54 6.60 -17.93 1.44
N ALA A 55 5.45 -17.27 1.26
CA ALA A 55 4.25 -17.56 2.04
C ALA A 55 3.79 -19.00 1.84
N ASP A 56 3.84 -19.50 0.60
CA ASP A 56 3.44 -20.87 0.25
C ASP A 56 4.40 -21.91 0.82
N ILE A 57 5.71 -21.64 0.78
CA ILE A 57 6.74 -22.50 1.38
C ILE A 57 6.46 -22.66 2.88
N ILE A 58 6.30 -21.55 3.62
CA ILE A 58 6.04 -21.61 5.07
C ILE A 58 4.72 -22.32 5.37
N ASP A 59 3.66 -22.04 4.60
CA ASP A 59 2.34 -22.64 4.82
C ASP A 59 2.34 -24.16 4.56
N SER A 60 3.06 -24.63 3.54
CA SER A 60 3.15 -26.06 3.19
C SER A 60 3.73 -26.94 4.30
N TYR A 61 4.61 -26.39 5.14
CA TYR A 61 5.17 -27.09 6.29
C TYR A 61 4.27 -27.04 7.53
N GLY A 62 3.28 -26.13 7.56
CA GLY A 62 2.35 -25.97 8.68
C GLY A 62 3.00 -25.49 9.98
N LYS A 63 4.25 -25.01 9.94
CA LYS A 63 5.03 -24.55 11.10
C LYS A 63 6.03 -23.46 10.71
N PRO A 64 6.53 -22.65 11.67
CA PRO A 64 7.58 -21.69 11.40
C PRO A 64 8.86 -22.35 10.88
N LEU A 65 9.53 -21.69 9.92
CA LEU A 65 10.72 -22.21 9.22
C LEU A 65 11.93 -21.30 9.41
N SER A 66 13.12 -21.88 9.43
CA SER A 66 14.35 -21.11 9.37
C SER A 66 14.56 -20.49 7.98
N LEU A 67 15.45 -19.50 7.88
CA LEU A 67 15.82 -18.90 6.60
C LEU A 67 16.40 -19.94 5.63
N SER A 68 17.24 -20.86 6.13
CA SER A 68 17.84 -21.93 5.31
C SER A 68 16.78 -22.85 4.71
N GLN A 69 15.81 -23.28 5.52
CA GLN A 69 14.69 -24.09 5.05
C GLN A 69 13.86 -23.37 3.99
N ILE A 70 13.65 -22.05 4.11
CA ILE A 70 12.97 -21.27 3.08
C ILE A 70 13.78 -21.27 1.80
N VAL A 71 15.08 -20.92 1.87
CA VAL A 71 16.00 -20.84 0.72
C VAL A 71 16.09 -22.15 -0.05
N GLU A 72 16.18 -23.29 0.66
CA GLU A 72 16.28 -24.63 0.08
C GLU A 72 15.05 -25.02 -0.77
N ASN A 73 13.89 -24.41 -0.50
CA ASN A 73 12.63 -24.73 -1.17
C ASN A 73 12.22 -23.68 -2.23
N ILE A 74 13.04 -22.66 -2.50
CA ILE A 74 12.77 -21.70 -3.57
C ILE A 74 13.09 -22.35 -4.92
N GLU A 75 12.07 -22.61 -5.72
CA GLU A 75 12.24 -23.11 -7.09
C GLU A 75 12.80 -22.04 -8.03
N ASN A 76 13.67 -22.45 -8.98
CA ASN A 76 14.16 -21.63 -10.09
C ASN A 76 14.92 -20.34 -9.74
N ALA A 77 15.34 -20.14 -8.48
CA ALA A 77 16.20 -19.02 -8.14
C ALA A 77 17.68 -19.37 -8.40
N PRO A 78 18.43 -18.56 -9.19
CA PRO A 78 19.86 -18.73 -9.33
C PRO A 78 20.51 -18.39 -7.99
N SER A 79 20.82 -19.39 -7.16
CA SER A 79 21.45 -19.26 -5.84
C SER A 79 20.98 -18.02 -5.06
N PRO A 80 19.75 -18.04 -4.50
CA PRO A 80 19.21 -16.88 -3.80
C PRO A 80 20.18 -16.42 -2.71
N ASP A 81 20.60 -15.15 -2.78
CA ASP A 81 21.44 -14.56 -1.74
C ASP A 81 20.66 -14.56 -0.42
N ALA A 82 21.04 -15.46 0.47
CA ALA A 82 20.41 -15.63 1.77
C ALA A 82 20.44 -14.33 2.59
N SER A 83 21.50 -13.52 2.45
CA SER A 83 21.61 -12.25 3.17
C SER A 83 20.58 -11.22 2.69
N LEU A 84 20.28 -11.20 1.39
CA LEU A 84 19.24 -10.33 0.83
C LEU A 84 17.85 -10.80 1.26
N LEU A 85 17.60 -12.11 1.22
CA LEU A 85 16.33 -12.68 1.66
C LEU A 85 16.07 -12.42 3.16
N GLU A 86 17.11 -12.51 4.00
CA GLU A 86 17.00 -12.17 5.42
C GLU A 86 16.54 -10.72 5.62
N ARG A 87 17.06 -9.78 4.82
CA ARG A 87 16.66 -8.37 4.88
C ARG A 87 15.20 -8.18 4.49
N VAL A 88 14.75 -8.84 3.42
CA VAL A 88 13.34 -8.85 3.01
C VAL A 88 12.46 -9.39 4.14
N MET A 89 12.79 -10.55 4.69
CA MET A 89 12.02 -11.17 5.77
C MET A 89 11.98 -10.30 7.03
N ARG A 90 13.10 -9.66 7.39
CA ARG A 90 13.16 -8.72 8.51
C ARG A 90 12.20 -7.54 8.34
N VAL A 91 12.12 -6.97 7.12
CA VAL A 91 11.14 -5.91 6.81
C VAL A 91 9.73 -6.46 6.98
N MET A 92 9.42 -7.62 6.40
CA MET A 92 8.07 -8.18 6.47
C MET A 92 7.63 -8.53 7.90
N VAL A 93 8.55 -8.98 8.74
CA VAL A 93 8.31 -9.21 10.18
C VAL A 93 8.04 -7.89 10.89
N ARG A 94 8.84 -6.85 10.63
CA ARG A 94 8.63 -5.51 11.19
C ARG A 94 7.27 -4.93 10.77
N ARG A 95 6.83 -5.20 9.54
CA ARG A 95 5.49 -4.82 9.02
C ARG A 95 4.36 -5.74 9.51
N LYS A 96 4.67 -6.73 10.36
CA LYS A 96 3.73 -7.72 10.90
C LYS A 96 3.03 -8.57 9.82
N ILE A 97 3.66 -8.70 8.66
CA ILE A 97 3.20 -9.56 7.56
C ILE A 97 3.57 -11.01 7.88
N PHE A 98 4.78 -11.27 8.36
CA PHE A 98 5.19 -12.55 8.95
C PHE A 98 5.48 -12.38 10.45
N SER A 99 5.47 -13.48 11.19
CA SER A 99 5.99 -13.53 12.56
C SER A 99 7.45 -14.01 12.55
N ALA A 100 8.18 -13.68 13.61
CA ALA A 100 9.48 -14.27 13.88
C ALA A 100 9.56 -14.69 15.35
N GLU A 101 10.08 -15.88 15.59
CA GLU A 101 10.34 -16.42 16.92
C GLU A 101 11.74 -17.03 17.00
N LYS A 102 12.24 -17.23 18.23
CA LYS A 102 13.53 -17.88 18.47
C LYS A 102 13.30 -19.36 18.75
N SER A 103 14.03 -20.22 18.05
CA SER A 103 14.08 -21.65 18.36
C SER A 103 14.81 -21.89 19.69
N GLU A 104 14.75 -23.13 20.18
CA GLU A 104 15.54 -23.59 21.33
C GLU A 104 17.06 -23.41 21.12
N THR A 105 17.51 -23.42 19.87
CA THR A 105 18.92 -23.22 19.48
C THR A 105 19.27 -21.74 19.23
N GLY A 106 18.32 -20.81 19.39
CA GLY A 106 18.52 -19.37 19.16
C GLY A 106 18.38 -18.92 17.70
N GLU A 107 18.09 -19.85 16.78
CA GLU A 107 17.81 -19.58 15.37
C GLU A 107 16.49 -18.83 15.22
N THR A 108 16.41 -17.91 14.25
CA THR A 108 15.16 -17.21 13.94
C THR A 108 14.29 -18.08 13.03
N LEU A 109 13.07 -18.36 13.47
CA LEU A 109 12.04 -19.05 12.69
C LEU A 109 10.96 -18.07 12.26
N TYR A 110 10.57 -18.12 10.99
CA TYR A 110 9.56 -17.26 10.38
C TYR A 110 8.23 -17.99 10.26
N GLY A 111 7.16 -17.37 10.75
CA GLY A 111 5.82 -17.96 10.76
C GLY A 111 4.79 -17.09 10.03
N MET A 112 3.63 -17.70 9.77
CA MET A 112 2.50 -17.03 9.13
C MET A 112 1.75 -16.11 10.11
N THR A 113 1.18 -15.02 9.59
CA THR A 113 0.20 -14.19 10.30
C THR A 113 -1.16 -14.21 9.57
N ARG A 114 -2.14 -13.45 10.08
CA ARG A 114 -3.40 -13.23 9.34
C ARG A 114 -3.17 -12.50 8.02
N ALA A 115 -2.17 -11.60 7.96
CA ALA A 115 -1.88 -10.82 6.76
C ALA A 115 -1.19 -11.66 5.68
N SER A 116 -0.16 -12.45 6.03
CA SER A 116 0.55 -13.27 5.05
C SER A 116 -0.33 -14.34 4.39
N LYS A 117 -1.43 -14.77 5.03
CA LYS A 117 -2.39 -15.70 4.41
C LYS A 117 -3.09 -15.12 3.17
N TRP A 118 -3.23 -13.79 3.08
CA TRP A 118 -3.87 -13.14 1.94
C TRP A 118 -2.98 -13.10 0.69
N ILE A 119 -1.69 -13.41 0.82
CA ILE A 119 -0.72 -13.38 -0.28
C ILE A 119 -0.26 -14.78 -0.73
N LEU A 120 -0.89 -15.84 -0.23
CA LEU A 120 -0.71 -17.21 -0.72
C LEU A 120 -1.15 -17.30 -2.20
N ARG A 121 -0.43 -18.09 -3.00
CA ARG A 121 -0.78 -18.31 -4.42
C ARG A 121 -1.56 -19.61 -4.63
N ASP A 122 -1.34 -20.63 -3.80
CA ASP A 122 -2.03 -21.93 -3.92
C ASP A 122 -3.36 -21.97 -3.15
N THR A 123 -4.10 -20.86 -3.12
CA THR A 123 -5.41 -20.75 -2.45
C THR A 123 -6.44 -20.03 -3.30
N LYS A 124 -7.72 -20.34 -3.06
CA LYS A 124 -8.85 -19.75 -3.79
C LYS A 124 -9.16 -18.31 -3.39
N ILE A 125 -8.72 -17.84 -2.22
CA ILE A 125 -9.00 -16.48 -1.70
C ILE A 125 -7.65 -15.80 -1.41
N THR A 126 -7.25 -14.89 -2.30
CA THR A 126 -5.94 -14.21 -2.26
C THR A 126 -6.01 -12.82 -2.90
N ILE A 127 -5.20 -11.88 -2.41
CA ILE A 127 -4.96 -10.56 -3.02
C ILE A 127 -3.63 -10.49 -3.77
N ALA A 128 -2.85 -11.59 -3.80
CA ALA A 128 -1.55 -11.62 -4.46
C ALA A 128 -1.59 -11.15 -5.94
N PRO A 129 -2.57 -11.53 -6.78
CA PRO A 129 -2.62 -11.05 -8.16
C PRO A 129 -2.82 -9.53 -8.27
N PHE A 130 -3.66 -8.94 -7.40
CA PHE A 130 -3.87 -7.49 -7.37
C PHE A 130 -2.62 -6.76 -6.92
N LEU A 131 -1.93 -7.29 -5.90
CA LEU A 131 -0.65 -6.75 -5.46
C LEU A 131 0.40 -6.78 -6.59
N LEU A 132 0.50 -7.86 -7.35
CA LEU A 132 1.43 -7.96 -8.48
C LEU A 132 1.05 -6.98 -9.61
N LEU A 133 -0.25 -6.76 -9.84
CA LEU A 133 -0.76 -5.83 -10.85
C LEU A 133 -0.44 -4.37 -10.50
N GLU A 134 -0.74 -3.93 -9.28
CA GLU A 134 -0.44 -2.57 -8.79
C GLU A 134 1.05 -2.23 -8.89
N ASN A 135 1.90 -3.25 -8.78
CA ASN A 135 3.35 -3.12 -8.86
C ASN A 135 3.93 -3.54 -10.22
N HIS A 136 3.09 -3.82 -11.22
CA HIS A 136 3.52 -4.09 -12.59
C HIS A 136 3.92 -2.76 -13.27
N PRO A 137 4.95 -2.75 -14.15
CA PRO A 137 5.39 -1.52 -14.83
C PRO A 137 4.26 -0.77 -15.56
N ILE A 138 3.23 -1.46 -16.04
CA ILE A 138 2.09 -0.79 -16.70
C ILE A 138 1.32 0.17 -15.78
N HIS A 139 1.25 -0.13 -14.48
CA HIS A 139 0.60 0.71 -13.47
C HIS A 139 1.59 1.65 -12.80
N LEU A 140 2.81 1.16 -12.55
CA LEU A 140 3.81 1.91 -11.81
C LEU A 140 4.54 2.94 -12.69
N ASN A 141 4.76 2.65 -13.98
CA ASN A 141 5.52 3.55 -14.86
C ASN A 141 4.83 4.89 -15.09
N PRO A 142 3.50 4.98 -15.31
CA PRO A 142 2.81 6.27 -15.37
C PRO A 142 3.05 7.15 -14.14
N ALA A 143 3.26 6.55 -12.96
CA ALA A 143 3.59 7.30 -11.75
C ALA A 143 4.93 8.07 -11.86
N HIS A 144 5.84 7.64 -12.73
CA HIS A 144 7.10 8.35 -13.01
C HIS A 144 6.93 9.55 -13.94
N TYR A 145 5.83 9.61 -14.70
CA TYR A 145 5.55 10.70 -15.64
C TYR A 145 4.49 11.68 -15.08
N ILE A 146 4.18 11.56 -13.78
CA ILE A 146 3.25 12.46 -13.08
C ILE A 146 3.69 13.93 -13.17
N SER A 147 4.99 14.22 -13.35
CA SER A 147 5.49 15.59 -13.49
C SER A 147 5.34 16.19 -14.90
N GLU A 148 4.91 15.44 -15.92
CA GLU A 148 4.85 15.87 -17.33
C GLU A 148 3.49 16.44 -17.77
N ILE A 149 2.74 16.99 -16.82
CA ILE A 149 1.39 17.54 -17.01
C ILE A 149 1.47 18.77 -17.94
N GLY A 150 1.18 18.61 -19.23
CA GLY A 150 1.21 19.75 -20.18
C GLY A 150 1.28 19.42 -21.68
N ASN A 151 1.79 18.25 -22.07
CA ASN A 151 1.91 17.81 -23.46
C ASN A 151 0.75 16.88 -23.82
N GLU A 152 -0.31 17.40 -24.46
CA GLU A 152 -1.68 16.81 -24.39
C GLU A 152 -1.92 16.13 -23.03
N ALA A 153 -2.16 17.07 -22.14
CA ALA A 153 -1.54 17.20 -20.84
C ALA A 153 -2.24 16.44 -19.71
N PHE A 154 -3.36 15.80 -20.02
CA PHE A 154 -4.41 15.52 -19.05
C PHE A 154 -4.85 14.05 -18.99
N THR A 155 -4.27 13.14 -19.77
CA THR A 155 -4.51 11.69 -19.66
C THR A 155 -3.71 11.09 -18.49
N ASP A 156 -2.38 11.04 -18.56
CA ASP A 156 -1.51 10.15 -17.75
C ASP A 156 -1.52 10.36 -16.21
N VAL A 157 -2.07 11.49 -15.75
CA VAL A 157 -2.09 11.87 -14.32
C VAL A 157 -3.49 11.99 -13.72
N GLY A 158 -4.52 12.37 -14.48
CA GLY A 158 -5.90 11.99 -14.10
C GLY A 158 -6.02 10.47 -13.97
N ILE A 159 -5.29 9.76 -14.84
CA ILE A 159 -4.96 8.34 -14.78
C ILE A 159 -4.27 7.94 -13.46
N ALA A 160 -3.17 8.58 -13.05
CA ALA A 160 -2.49 8.25 -11.79
C ALA A 160 -3.26 8.68 -10.52
N PHE A 161 -4.18 9.64 -10.64
CA PHE A 161 -4.99 10.14 -9.53
C PHE A 161 -6.33 9.43 -9.36
N ASP A 162 -7.01 8.97 -10.42
CA ASP A 162 -8.03 7.91 -10.28
C ASP A 162 -7.39 6.70 -9.57
N MET A 163 -6.16 6.35 -9.96
CA MET A 163 -5.35 5.29 -9.36
C MET A 163 -5.01 5.51 -7.88
N MET A 164 -5.04 6.75 -7.37
CA MET A 164 -4.77 7.04 -5.95
C MET A 164 -6.03 7.38 -5.14
N LEU A 165 -7.03 7.99 -5.78
CA LEU A 165 -8.31 8.37 -5.19
C LEU A 165 -9.18 7.13 -4.91
N LEU A 166 -9.09 6.09 -5.75
CA LEU A 166 -9.51 4.72 -5.43
C LEU A 166 -8.63 4.06 -4.36
N ALA A 167 -7.30 4.21 -4.43
CA ALA A 167 -6.37 3.53 -3.52
C ALA A 167 -6.65 3.79 -2.03
N HIS A 168 -7.47 4.81 -1.72
CA HIS A 168 -7.78 5.19 -0.36
C HIS A 168 -9.28 5.40 -0.03
N ASN A 169 -10.26 5.30 -0.97
CA ASN A 169 -11.69 5.61 -0.69
C ASN A 169 -12.72 4.66 -1.37
N ALA A 170 -13.09 3.51 -0.75
CA ALA A 170 -14.03 2.54 -1.34
C ALA A 170 -15.53 2.93 -1.21
N GLY A 171 -16.19 3.21 -2.36
CA GLY A 171 -17.65 3.42 -2.47
C GLY A 171 -18.09 4.66 -3.28
N GLY A 172 -17.15 5.51 -3.70
CA GLY A 172 -17.43 6.64 -4.58
C GLY A 172 -17.80 6.21 -6.00
N LYS A 173 -18.89 6.75 -6.55
CA LYS A 173 -19.14 6.74 -7.99
C LYS A 173 -18.89 8.14 -8.51
N GLU A 174 -18.17 8.23 -9.63
CA GLU A 174 -18.27 9.41 -10.48
C GLU A 174 -19.71 9.45 -11.02
N ARG A 175 -20.43 10.55 -10.75
CA ARG A 175 -21.87 10.68 -11.08
C ARG A 175 -22.01 11.77 -12.13
N THR A 176 -22.74 11.48 -13.20
CA THR A 176 -23.08 12.49 -14.22
C THR A 176 -24.07 13.51 -13.66
N GLU A 177 -24.20 14.65 -14.32
CA GLU A 177 -25.24 15.63 -14.00
C GLU A 177 -26.65 15.01 -14.04
N GLU A 178 -26.94 14.07 -14.95
CA GLU A 178 -28.21 13.35 -14.95
C GLU A 178 -28.36 12.40 -13.75
N ASN A 179 -27.29 11.74 -13.30
CA ASN A 179 -27.35 10.92 -12.09
C ASN A 179 -27.62 11.76 -10.85
N TRP A 180 -27.00 12.92 -10.74
CA TRP A 180 -27.23 13.86 -9.64
C TRP A 180 -28.64 14.42 -9.68
N LYS A 181 -29.12 14.79 -10.86
CA LYS A 181 -30.49 15.25 -11.08
C LYS A 181 -31.53 14.20 -10.68
N TRP A 182 -31.34 12.95 -11.10
CA TRP A 182 -32.21 11.84 -10.70
C TRP A 182 -32.17 11.62 -9.18
N LEU A 183 -30.98 11.63 -8.58
CA LEU A 183 -30.80 11.43 -7.14
C LEU A 183 -31.52 12.52 -6.33
N PHE A 184 -31.39 13.80 -6.71
CA PHE A 184 -32.06 14.92 -6.05
C PHE A 184 -33.57 14.85 -6.17
N LYS A 185 -34.07 14.32 -7.29
CA LYS A 185 -35.50 14.11 -7.50
C LYS A 185 -36.05 12.97 -6.63
N GLU A 186 -35.40 11.80 -6.60
CA GLU A 186 -35.83 10.66 -5.77
C GLU A 186 -35.72 10.93 -4.26
N THR A 187 -34.87 11.88 -3.86
CA THR A 187 -34.65 12.22 -2.44
C THR A 187 -35.41 13.47 -1.98
N GLY A 188 -36.13 14.19 -2.85
CA GLY A 188 -37.06 15.27 -2.47
C GLY A 188 -36.52 16.72 -2.57
N PHE A 189 -35.43 16.95 -3.29
CA PHE A 189 -34.89 18.30 -3.52
C PHE A 189 -35.54 18.94 -4.77
N ALA A 190 -36.18 20.10 -4.61
CA ALA A 190 -36.98 20.77 -5.64
C ALA A 190 -36.16 21.55 -6.68
N ARG A 191 -34.92 21.91 -6.34
CA ARG A 191 -34.01 22.68 -7.19
C ARG A 191 -32.59 22.19 -6.94
N TYR A 192 -31.72 22.22 -7.94
CA TYR A 192 -30.29 21.99 -7.78
C TYR A 192 -29.50 22.89 -8.72
N ASN A 193 -28.22 23.09 -8.45
CA ASN A 193 -27.30 23.87 -9.27
C ASN A 193 -25.93 23.16 -9.30
N ILE A 194 -25.45 22.77 -10.50
CA ILE A 194 -24.11 22.19 -10.67
C ILE A 194 -23.19 23.29 -11.20
N ILE A 195 -22.21 23.68 -10.40
CA ILE A 195 -21.25 24.73 -10.75
C ILE A 195 -19.96 24.03 -11.19
N LYS A 196 -19.63 24.11 -12.48
CA LYS A 196 -18.33 23.67 -13.01
C LYS A 196 -17.26 24.70 -12.66
N ILE A 197 -16.20 24.24 -12.02
CA ILE A 197 -15.01 25.03 -11.71
C ILE A 197 -13.82 24.45 -12.50
N ASN A 198 -12.71 25.17 -12.58
CA ASN A 198 -11.55 24.79 -13.41
C ASN A 198 -10.65 23.71 -12.73
N ALA A 199 -11.16 22.50 -12.49
CA ALA A 199 -10.46 21.34 -11.87
C ALA A 199 -11.07 19.96 -12.27
N LEU A 200 -10.45 18.81 -11.89
CA LEU A 200 -10.98 17.44 -12.11
C LEU A 200 -12.39 17.19 -11.47
N PRO A 201 -12.73 17.65 -10.24
CA PRO A 201 -14.06 17.49 -9.60
C PRO A 201 -15.09 18.63 -9.89
N SER A 202 -16.38 18.44 -9.53
CA SER A 202 -17.49 19.43 -9.69
C SER A 202 -18.23 19.81 -8.37
N ILE A 203 -18.87 21.01 -8.28
CA ILE A 203 -19.72 21.46 -7.13
C ILE A 203 -21.20 21.24 -7.42
N ILE A 204 -21.97 20.77 -6.43
CA ILE A 204 -23.40 20.45 -6.57
C ILE A 204 -24.21 20.98 -5.38
N GLU A 205 -25.12 21.94 -5.62
CA GLU A 205 -26.06 22.51 -4.65
C GLU A 205 -27.45 21.87 -4.84
N ALA A 206 -28.11 21.39 -3.79
CA ALA A 206 -29.46 20.83 -3.85
C ALA A 206 -30.36 21.48 -2.77
N TYR A 207 -31.53 22.01 -3.16
CA TYR A 207 -32.44 22.79 -2.31
C TYR A 207 -33.67 21.95 -1.92
N PRO A 208 -33.93 21.75 -0.62
CA PRO A 208 -35.10 21.02 -0.15
C PRO A 208 -36.40 21.80 -0.39
N ILE A 209 -37.52 21.07 -0.33
CA ILE A 209 -38.87 21.65 -0.31
C ILE A 209 -39.13 22.34 1.03
#